data_AF-A0A6G1K7Q2-F1
#
_entry.id   AF-A0A6G1K7Q2-F1
#
_cell.length_a   1.000
_cell.length_b   1.000
_cell.length_c   1.000
_cell.angle_alpha   90.00
_cell.angle_beta   90.00
_cell.angle_gamma   90.00
#
_symmetry.space_group_name_H-M   'P 1'
#
loop_
_entity.id
_entity.type
_entity.pdbx_description
1 polymer ?
#
loop_
_entity_poly.entity_id
_entity_poly.type
_entity_poly.pdbx_seq_one_letter_code
_entity_poly.pdbx_strand_id
1 'polypeptide(L)'
;MKTTTISAVAVFAALTSAHSWLGCTDHDNVEILKWMKGNSTLTPPVTIDPLMPWFSNFCKGWPRAKQNPGDWIAESSNYVWNIAANSFNGETGACHPNQRGPNYEGNAPMATARPGGQIRLMFGGNGHSRGSNMPKGDAGNVNVYWKGEPEAEITDISEFTEENKLQSDGFSAESFAYPAGVVSPTEGLQDKGNWQTLNIPQTIIPGRHMFVWVWSYGGAPQWSTCFDVMVQ
;
A
#
# COMPACT_ATOMS: atom_id res chain seq x y z
N MET A 1 35.59 4.08 -48.67
CA MET A 1 34.50 4.51 -47.75
C MET A 1 34.16 3.34 -46.85
N LYS A 2 34.37 3.47 -45.53
CA LYS A 2 33.96 2.46 -44.54
C LYS A 2 32.62 2.90 -43.96
N THR A 3 31.59 2.11 -44.19
CA THR A 3 30.24 2.34 -43.68
C THR A 3 30.21 1.84 -42.24
N THR A 4 30.18 2.76 -41.28
CA THR A 4 30.00 2.42 -39.86
C THR A 4 28.51 2.30 -39.58
N THR A 5 28.03 1.06 -39.45
CA THR A 5 26.66 0.77 -39.00
C THR A 5 26.58 1.02 -37.49
N ILE A 6 25.96 2.13 -37.09
CA ILE A 6 25.63 2.38 -35.69
C ILE A 6 24.33 1.63 -35.40
N SER A 7 24.44 0.46 -34.76
CA SER A 7 23.28 -0.24 -34.19
C SER A 7 22.77 0.56 -32.99
N ALA A 8 21.62 1.21 -33.16
CA ALA A 8 20.88 1.80 -32.05
C ALA A 8 20.32 0.66 -31.18
N VAL A 9 20.94 0.42 -30.03
CA VAL A 9 20.34 -0.40 -28.96
C VAL A 9 19.23 0.45 -28.35
N ALA A 10 17.99 0.19 -28.75
CA ALA A 10 16.82 0.73 -28.08
C ALA A 10 16.73 0.07 -26.69
N VAL A 11 17.20 0.80 -25.67
CA VAL A 11 16.95 0.45 -24.27
C VAL A 11 15.47 0.68 -24.02
N PHE A 12 14.68 -0.41 -24.06
CA PHE A 12 13.32 -0.39 -23.53
C PHE A 12 13.43 -0.26 -22.01
N ALA A 13 13.43 0.99 -21.51
CA ALA A 13 13.08 1.25 -20.13
C ALA A 13 11.64 0.76 -19.94
N ALA A 14 11.47 -0.37 -19.25
CA ALA A 14 10.16 -0.82 -18.84
C ALA A 14 9.54 0.27 -17.96
N LEU A 15 8.59 1.03 -18.52
CA LEU A 15 7.73 1.92 -17.75
C LEU A 15 6.79 1.03 -16.93
N THR A 16 7.28 0.50 -15.81
CA THR A 16 6.42 -0.15 -14.83
C THR A 16 5.48 0.92 -14.30
N SER A 17 4.18 0.78 -14.58
CA SER A 17 3.17 1.70 -14.04
C SER A 17 3.25 1.70 -12.51
N ALA A 18 3.34 2.87 -11.89
CA ALA A 18 3.32 3.01 -10.45
C ALA A 18 1.96 2.54 -9.91
N HIS A 19 1.95 1.55 -9.02
CA HIS A 19 0.73 1.05 -8.39
C HIS A 19 1.03 0.57 -6.97
N SER A 20 0.09 0.78 -6.05
CA SER A 20 0.21 0.41 -4.65
C SER A 20 -1.16 0.12 -4.05
N TRP A 21 -1.19 -0.77 -3.07
CA TRP A 21 -2.37 -1.18 -2.32
C TRP A 21 -1.94 -1.68 -0.94
N LEU A 22 -2.89 -1.74 0.00
CA LEU A 22 -2.64 -2.39 1.27
C LEU A 22 -2.52 -3.90 1.08
N GLY A 23 -1.37 -4.45 1.46
CA GLY A 23 -1.18 -5.89 1.55
C GLY A 23 -1.63 -6.47 2.88
N CYS A 24 -1.55 -5.68 3.96
CA CYS A 24 -1.94 -6.02 5.32
C CYS A 24 -2.41 -4.77 6.09
N THR A 25 -3.39 -4.91 6.98
CA THR A 25 -3.99 -3.80 7.76
C THR A 25 -3.59 -3.82 9.24
N ASP A 26 -2.96 -4.89 9.73
CA ASP A 26 -2.27 -4.90 11.02
C ASP A 26 -1.01 -5.79 10.98
N HIS A 27 0.08 -5.22 10.46
CA HIS A 27 1.34 -5.93 10.23
C HIS A 27 2.30 -5.78 11.41
N ASP A 28 2.69 -6.90 12.02
CA ASP A 28 3.77 -6.97 13.01
C ASP A 28 5.13 -6.90 12.32
N ASN A 29 5.65 -5.68 12.17
CA ASN A 29 6.91 -5.48 11.45
C ASN A 29 8.17 -5.61 12.33
N VAL A 30 8.06 -5.92 13.62
CA VAL A 30 9.19 -5.82 14.56
C VAL A 30 10.31 -6.81 14.22
N GLU A 31 9.95 -8.08 14.01
CA GLU A 31 10.91 -9.12 13.70
C GLU A 31 11.34 -9.07 12.23
N ILE A 32 10.38 -8.95 11.31
CA ILE A 32 10.70 -8.93 9.88
C ILE A 32 11.61 -7.74 9.55
N LEU A 33 11.40 -6.55 10.11
CA LEU A 33 12.28 -5.40 9.84
C LEU A 33 13.72 -5.63 10.32
N LYS A 34 13.91 -6.38 11.42
CA LYS A 34 15.25 -6.79 11.87
C LYS A 34 15.90 -7.72 10.85
N TRP A 35 15.15 -8.71 10.35
CA TRP A 35 15.63 -9.61 9.30
C TRP A 35 15.94 -8.84 8.02
N MET A 36 15.08 -7.91 7.61
CA MET A 36 15.28 -7.08 6.41
C MET A 36 16.60 -6.30 6.51
N LYS A 37 16.83 -5.65 7.65
CA LYS A 37 18.08 -4.92 7.93
C LYS A 37 19.29 -5.83 7.93
N GLY A 38 19.24 -6.97 8.64
CA GLY A 38 20.35 -7.92 8.70
C GLY A 38 20.69 -8.55 7.35
N ASN A 39 19.68 -8.98 6.60
CA ASN A 39 19.88 -9.61 5.30
C ASN A 39 20.38 -8.62 4.24
N SER A 40 20.08 -7.33 4.40
CA SER A 40 20.61 -6.28 3.52
C SER A 40 22.13 -6.10 3.62
N THR A 41 22.77 -6.60 4.68
CA THR A 41 24.24 -6.50 4.87
C THR A 41 25.00 -7.74 4.37
N LEU A 42 24.30 -8.76 3.83
CA LEU A 42 24.94 -9.96 3.29
C LEU A 42 25.61 -9.68 1.93
N THR A 43 26.48 -10.58 1.48
CA THR A 43 27.14 -10.49 0.17
C THR A 43 26.93 -11.81 -0.60
N PRO A 44 26.00 -11.85 -1.59
CA PRO A 44 25.10 -10.77 -2.00
C PRO A 44 24.00 -10.48 -0.95
N PRO A 45 23.42 -9.27 -0.93
CA PRO A 45 22.26 -8.97 -0.09
C PRO A 45 21.09 -9.89 -0.41
N VAL A 46 20.31 -10.25 0.61
CA VAL A 46 19.11 -11.09 0.45
C VAL A 46 17.87 -10.23 0.70
N THR A 47 17.00 -10.14 -0.29
CA THR A 47 15.73 -9.41 -0.16
C THR A 47 14.71 -10.24 0.61
N ILE A 48 14.09 -9.61 1.61
CA ILE A 48 12.87 -10.11 2.25
C ILE A 48 11.72 -9.22 1.80
N ASP A 49 10.73 -9.82 1.18
CA ASP A 49 9.45 -9.21 0.83
C ASP A 49 8.40 -9.60 1.88
N PRO A 50 8.00 -8.68 2.80
CA PRO A 50 7.06 -8.94 3.88
C PRO A 50 5.66 -9.37 3.43
N LEU A 51 5.30 -9.14 2.16
CA LEU A 51 3.99 -9.52 1.62
C LEU A 51 3.98 -10.93 1.03
N MET A 52 5.10 -11.66 1.07
CA MET A 52 5.12 -13.04 0.58
C MET A 52 4.27 -13.98 1.46
N PRO A 53 3.63 -15.01 0.87
CA PRO A 53 2.73 -15.92 1.59
C PRO A 53 3.30 -16.55 2.86
N TRP A 54 4.60 -16.85 2.89
CA TRP A 54 5.27 -17.45 4.04
C TRP A 54 5.51 -16.47 5.21
N PHE A 55 5.24 -15.18 5.03
CA PHE A 55 5.24 -14.16 6.09
C PHE A 55 3.82 -13.70 6.47
N SER A 56 2.78 -14.35 5.94
CA SER A 56 1.39 -14.01 6.24
C SER A 56 1.05 -14.05 7.73
N ASN A 57 1.79 -14.83 8.54
CA ASN A 57 1.65 -14.89 9.99
C ASN A 57 2.01 -13.58 10.71
N PHE A 58 2.73 -12.66 10.05
CA PHE A 58 2.98 -11.32 10.58
C PHE A 58 1.78 -10.38 10.38
N CYS A 59 0.78 -10.79 9.60
CA CYS A 59 -0.40 -10.00 9.32
C CYS A 59 -1.60 -10.43 10.17
N LYS A 60 -2.10 -9.52 11.02
CA LYS A 60 -3.19 -9.74 11.98
C LYS A 60 -4.52 -9.15 11.52
N GLY A 61 -4.54 -8.51 10.36
CA GLY A 61 -5.74 -7.95 9.74
C GLY A 61 -5.52 -7.73 8.25
N TRP A 62 -6.57 -7.92 7.46
CA TRP A 62 -6.49 -7.87 6.01
C TRP A 62 -7.45 -6.82 5.42
N PRO A 63 -7.23 -6.37 4.17
CA PRO A 63 -8.24 -5.67 3.39
C PRO A 63 -9.47 -6.52 3.10
N ARG A 64 -10.58 -5.87 2.74
CA ARG A 64 -11.81 -6.57 2.30
C ARG A 64 -11.52 -7.49 1.11
N ALA A 65 -12.23 -8.62 1.08
CA ALA A 65 -12.17 -9.65 0.04
C ALA A 65 -10.78 -10.24 -0.26
N LYS A 66 -9.77 -9.96 0.59
CA LYS A 66 -8.43 -10.52 0.42
C LYS A 66 -8.43 -12.01 0.78
N GLN A 67 -7.79 -12.81 -0.06
CA GLN A 67 -7.47 -14.21 0.23
C GLN A 67 -6.07 -14.33 0.84
N ASN A 68 -5.88 -15.30 1.75
CA ASN A 68 -4.59 -15.58 2.36
C ASN A 68 -4.31 -17.10 2.52
N PRO A 69 -3.32 -17.68 1.83
CA PRO A 69 -2.33 -17.01 1.01
C PRO A 69 -2.92 -16.49 -0.31
N GLY A 70 -2.58 -15.26 -0.67
CA GLY A 70 -2.78 -14.72 -2.01
C GLY A 70 -1.50 -14.88 -2.84
N ASP A 71 -1.61 -14.89 -4.17
CA ASP A 71 -0.47 -14.64 -5.03
C ASP A 71 -0.49 -13.20 -5.56
N TRP A 72 0.66 -12.69 -5.98
CA TRP A 72 0.80 -11.33 -6.50
C TRP A 72 -0.08 -11.03 -7.73
N ILE A 73 -0.37 -12.02 -8.57
CA ILE A 73 -1.20 -11.86 -9.77
C ILE A 73 -2.65 -11.63 -9.36
N ALA A 74 -3.16 -12.45 -8.45
CA ALA A 74 -4.49 -12.29 -7.86
C ALA A 74 -4.59 -10.94 -7.15
N GLU A 75 -3.53 -10.51 -6.45
CA GLU A 75 -3.53 -9.22 -5.78
C GLU A 75 -3.60 -8.03 -6.73
N SER A 76 -2.75 -8.04 -7.76
CA SER A 76 -2.68 -6.96 -8.75
C SER A 76 -3.90 -6.90 -9.69
N SER A 77 -4.65 -8.00 -9.81
CA SER A 77 -5.82 -8.09 -10.69
C SER A 77 -7.15 -7.87 -9.97
N ASN A 78 -7.26 -8.25 -8.69
CA ASN A 78 -8.56 -8.32 -8.00
C ASN A 78 -8.72 -7.34 -6.83
N TYR A 79 -7.64 -6.72 -6.34
CA TYR A 79 -7.68 -5.84 -5.17
C TYR A 79 -7.14 -4.44 -5.44
N VAL A 80 -6.29 -4.31 -6.45
CA VAL A 80 -5.75 -3.02 -6.89
C VAL A 80 -6.87 -2.16 -7.48
N TRP A 81 -7.04 -0.95 -6.93
CA TRP A 81 -8.00 0.02 -7.44
C TRP A 81 -7.30 1.27 -7.98
N ASN A 82 -7.25 1.42 -9.30
CA ASN A 82 -6.72 2.62 -9.96
C ASN A 82 -7.80 3.70 -10.03
N ILE A 83 -7.82 4.64 -9.08
CA ILE A 83 -8.82 5.72 -9.05
C ILE A 83 -8.74 6.55 -10.33
N ALA A 84 -7.53 6.96 -10.72
CA ALA A 84 -7.34 7.85 -11.87
C ALA A 84 -7.85 7.20 -13.15
N ALA A 85 -7.43 5.97 -13.46
CA ALA A 85 -7.83 5.27 -14.67
C ALA A 85 -9.33 4.92 -14.68
N ASN A 86 -9.91 4.51 -13.54
CA ASN A 86 -11.32 4.17 -13.47
C ASN A 86 -12.23 5.41 -13.55
N SER A 87 -11.79 6.54 -12.99
CA SER A 87 -12.52 7.81 -13.09
C SER A 87 -12.67 8.29 -14.54
N PHE A 88 -11.64 8.08 -15.38
CA PHE A 88 -11.75 8.36 -16.83
C PHE A 88 -12.82 7.51 -17.52
N ASN A 89 -13.16 6.35 -16.97
CA ASN A 89 -14.22 5.47 -17.45
C ASN A 89 -15.59 5.74 -16.79
N GLY A 90 -15.70 6.83 -16.00
CA GLY A 90 -16.93 7.21 -15.31
C GLY A 90 -17.21 6.46 -14.01
N GLU A 91 -16.26 5.66 -13.52
CA GLU A 91 -16.40 4.91 -12.28
C GLU A 91 -15.76 5.65 -11.11
N THR A 92 -16.57 6.00 -10.13
CA THR A 92 -16.22 6.91 -9.03
C THR A 92 -16.17 6.23 -7.66
N GLY A 93 -16.32 4.90 -7.60
CA GLY A 93 -16.25 4.16 -6.36
C GLY A 93 -14.92 4.36 -5.62
N ALA A 94 -14.99 4.54 -4.31
CA ALA A 94 -13.81 4.66 -3.45
C ALA A 94 -13.02 3.35 -3.33
N CYS A 95 -13.66 2.22 -3.64
CA CYS A 95 -13.12 0.88 -3.49
C CYS A 95 -13.22 0.09 -4.80
N HIS A 96 -12.31 -0.88 -4.96
CA HIS A 96 -12.49 -1.95 -5.94
C HIS A 96 -13.87 -2.59 -5.78
N PRO A 97 -14.59 -2.98 -6.86
CA PRO A 97 -15.92 -3.59 -6.77
C PRO A 97 -16.04 -4.74 -5.76
N ASN A 98 -15.02 -5.60 -5.68
CA ASN A 98 -14.98 -6.72 -4.72
C ASN A 98 -14.83 -6.28 -3.24
N GLN A 99 -14.45 -5.03 -2.98
CA GLN A 99 -14.23 -4.46 -1.64
C GLN A 99 -15.38 -3.55 -1.17
N ARG A 100 -16.44 -3.40 -1.97
CA ARG A 100 -17.59 -2.52 -1.63
C ARG A 100 -18.47 -3.09 -0.52
N GLY A 101 -18.39 -4.40 -0.26
CA GLY A 101 -19.02 -5.04 0.87
C GLY A 101 -18.00 -5.44 1.94
N PRO A 102 -18.40 -5.53 3.23
CA PRO A 102 -17.52 -5.91 4.34
C PRO A 102 -17.26 -7.43 4.40
N ASN A 103 -16.88 -8.01 3.26
CA ASN A 103 -16.66 -9.44 3.12
C ASN A 103 -15.20 -9.78 3.46
N TYR A 104 -15.02 -10.82 4.28
CA TYR A 104 -13.70 -11.33 4.68
C TYR A 104 -13.67 -12.84 4.57
N GLU A 105 -12.52 -13.36 4.15
CA GLU A 105 -12.27 -14.79 4.16
C GLU A 105 -11.87 -15.23 5.58
N GLY A 106 -12.20 -16.47 5.97
CA GLY A 106 -11.96 -16.94 7.35
C GLY A 106 -10.48 -16.96 7.76
N ASN A 107 -9.56 -17.05 6.79
CA ASN A 107 -8.11 -17.00 6.95
C ASN A 107 -7.51 -15.60 6.74
N ALA A 108 -8.34 -14.60 6.46
CA ALA A 108 -7.97 -13.22 6.24
C ALA A 108 -8.97 -12.28 6.94
N PRO A 109 -9.06 -12.29 8.28
CA PRO A 109 -10.02 -11.47 9.01
C PRO A 109 -9.65 -9.98 8.96
N MET A 110 -10.62 -9.11 9.28
CA MET A 110 -10.35 -7.69 9.50
C MET A 110 -9.45 -7.45 10.73
N ALA A 111 -8.77 -6.31 10.79
CA ALA A 111 -7.98 -5.92 11.95
C ALA A 111 -8.87 -5.68 13.19
N THR A 112 -8.31 -5.83 14.37
CA THR A 112 -8.96 -5.47 15.64
C THR A 112 -8.13 -4.42 16.37
N ALA A 113 -8.78 -3.42 16.95
CA ALA A 113 -8.12 -2.39 17.75
C ALA A 113 -8.98 -1.97 18.93
N ARG A 114 -8.37 -1.21 19.85
CA ARG A 114 -9.06 -0.52 20.94
C ARG A 114 -9.05 0.99 20.69
N PRO A 115 -9.98 1.77 21.28
CA PRO A 115 -9.90 3.23 21.26
C PRO A 115 -8.54 3.74 21.77
N GLY A 116 -7.92 4.65 21.02
CA GLY A 116 -6.56 5.14 21.31
C GLY A 116 -5.42 4.17 20.97
N GLY A 117 -5.74 3.01 20.40
CA GLY A 117 -4.77 2.04 19.91
C GLY A 117 -4.11 2.45 18.61
N GLN A 118 -3.30 1.54 18.07
CA GLN A 118 -2.65 1.71 16.77
C GLN A 118 -2.68 0.38 16.02
N ILE A 119 -2.80 0.46 14.69
CA ILE A 119 -2.57 -0.66 13.77
C ILE A 119 -1.50 -0.24 12.76
N ARG A 120 -0.82 -1.21 12.17
CA ARG A 120 0.23 -0.92 11.20
C ARG A 120 -0.16 -1.42 9.81
N LEU A 121 -0.46 -0.49 8.93
CA LEU A 121 -0.76 -0.77 7.53
C LEU A 121 0.55 -1.08 6.79
N MET A 122 0.57 -2.12 5.95
CA MET A 122 1.73 -2.49 5.12
C MET A 122 1.31 -2.47 3.64
N PHE A 123 2.11 -1.84 2.80
CA PHE A 123 1.85 -1.68 1.38
C PHE A 123 3.13 -1.83 0.54
N GLY A 124 2.97 -2.31 -0.70
CA GLY A 124 4.07 -2.41 -1.65
C GLY A 124 4.25 -1.08 -2.39
N GLY A 125 5.48 -0.60 -2.54
CA GLY A 125 5.75 0.60 -3.36
C GLY A 125 6.29 0.30 -4.76
N ASN A 126 6.67 -0.95 -5.04
CA ASN A 126 7.08 -1.43 -6.36
C ASN A 126 8.07 -0.49 -7.10
N GLY A 127 9.04 0.06 -6.37
CA GLY A 127 10.07 0.94 -6.91
C GLY A 127 9.67 2.41 -7.04
N HIS A 128 8.52 2.79 -6.47
CA HIS A 128 7.95 4.13 -6.54
C HIS A 128 7.85 4.83 -5.17
N SER A 129 8.37 4.23 -4.09
CA SER A 129 8.41 4.90 -2.79
C SER A 129 9.43 6.03 -2.71
N ARG A 130 10.48 6.01 -3.54
CA ARG A 130 11.66 6.88 -3.40
C ARG A 130 12.26 7.27 -4.75
N GLY A 131 12.76 8.51 -4.82
CA GLY A 131 13.68 8.94 -5.88
C GLY A 131 13.03 9.23 -7.23
N SER A 132 13.86 9.25 -8.27
CA SER A 132 13.56 9.76 -9.62
C SER A 132 12.46 9.02 -10.39
N ASN A 133 11.94 7.91 -9.87
CA ASN A 133 10.91 7.11 -10.52
C ASN A 133 9.50 7.65 -10.31
N MET A 134 9.36 8.67 -9.45
CA MET A 134 8.14 9.45 -9.32
C MET A 134 8.26 10.78 -10.07
N PRO A 135 7.15 11.35 -10.59
CA PRO A 135 7.17 12.70 -11.14
C PRO A 135 7.79 13.68 -10.15
N LYS A 136 8.89 14.34 -10.54
CA LYS A 136 9.68 15.27 -9.70
C LYS A 136 10.32 14.66 -8.45
N GLY A 137 10.39 13.32 -8.35
CA GLY A 137 10.97 12.62 -7.22
C GLY A 137 10.08 12.56 -5.97
N ASP A 138 8.79 12.91 -6.11
CA ASP A 138 7.85 12.96 -5.00
C ASP A 138 6.91 11.75 -5.02
N ALA A 139 7.09 10.83 -4.07
CA ALA A 139 6.22 9.68 -3.89
C ALA A 139 4.84 10.04 -3.31
N GLY A 140 4.63 11.30 -2.93
CA GLY A 140 3.38 11.78 -2.39
C GLY A 140 3.08 11.21 -1.01
N ASN A 141 1.79 11.07 -0.73
CA ASN A 141 1.27 10.76 0.59
C ASN A 141 0.35 9.54 0.57
N VAL A 142 0.35 8.82 1.68
CA VAL A 142 -0.65 7.82 2.01
C VAL A 142 -1.62 8.41 3.01
N ASN A 143 -2.91 8.37 2.67
CA ASN A 143 -3.99 8.96 3.43
C ASN A 143 -4.94 7.86 3.90
N VAL A 144 -5.49 8.01 5.09
CA VAL A 144 -6.57 7.15 5.57
C VAL A 144 -7.81 8.01 5.77
N TYR A 145 -8.91 7.62 5.13
CA TYR A 145 -10.20 8.25 5.25
C TYR A 145 -11.18 7.37 6.04
N TRP A 146 -12.06 8.00 6.80
CA TRP A 146 -13.01 7.36 7.71
C TRP A 146 -14.23 8.27 7.94
N LYS A 147 -15.42 7.66 8.06
CA LYS A 147 -16.70 8.37 8.25
C LYS A 147 -17.00 8.85 9.67
N GLY A 148 -16.17 8.49 10.65
CA GLY A 148 -16.40 8.88 12.05
C GLY A 148 -17.30 7.92 12.86
N GLU A 149 -18.09 7.08 12.19
CA GLU A 149 -19.14 6.26 12.82
C GLU A 149 -19.04 4.78 12.40
N PRO A 150 -19.55 3.84 13.21
CA PRO A 150 -19.55 2.41 12.89
C PRO A 150 -20.60 2.12 11.81
N GLU A 151 -20.33 1.10 10.99
CA GLU A 151 -21.16 0.70 9.85
C GLU A 151 -21.39 1.80 8.79
N ALA A 152 -20.76 2.98 8.93
CA ALA A 152 -20.76 4.05 7.95
C ALA A 152 -19.61 3.83 6.94
N GLU A 153 -19.93 3.94 5.66
CA GLU A 153 -19.01 3.60 4.57
C GLU A 153 -18.65 4.82 3.73
N ILE A 154 -17.40 4.87 3.26
CA ILE A 154 -16.97 5.77 2.18
C ILE A 154 -17.14 5.00 0.89
N THR A 155 -18.08 5.44 0.06
CA THR A 155 -18.48 4.70 -1.15
C THR A 155 -17.96 5.35 -2.43
N ASP A 156 -17.71 6.67 -2.41
CA ASP A 156 -17.33 7.45 -3.57
C ASP A 156 -16.07 8.29 -3.32
N ILE A 157 -15.26 8.50 -4.37
CA ILE A 157 -14.03 9.31 -4.28
C ILE A 157 -14.28 10.78 -3.93
N SER A 158 -15.48 11.30 -4.18
CA SER A 158 -15.88 12.66 -3.76
C SER A 158 -15.88 12.84 -2.24
N GLU A 159 -15.89 11.75 -1.49
CA GLU A 159 -15.86 11.74 -0.03
C GLU A 159 -14.42 11.79 0.53
N PHE A 160 -13.39 11.80 -0.33
CA PHE A 160 -12.00 12.00 0.06
C PHE A 160 -11.71 13.48 0.40
N THR A 161 -12.42 13.99 1.40
CA THR A 161 -12.36 15.38 1.90
C THR A 161 -11.48 15.49 3.15
N GLU A 162 -11.11 16.72 3.54
CA GLU A 162 -10.41 16.93 4.82
C GLU A 162 -11.26 16.53 6.04
N GLU A 163 -12.58 16.62 5.95
CA GLU A 163 -13.50 16.21 7.02
C GLU A 163 -13.42 14.70 7.28
N ASN A 164 -13.36 13.89 6.22
CA ASN A 164 -13.26 12.44 6.36
C ASN A 164 -11.81 11.95 6.49
N LYS A 165 -10.81 12.83 6.38
CA LYS A 165 -9.40 12.41 6.44
C LYS A 165 -8.96 12.24 7.89
N LEU A 166 -8.65 11.02 8.28
CA LEU A 166 -8.16 10.69 9.61
C LEU A 166 -6.66 10.95 9.75
N GLN A 167 -5.85 10.49 8.78
CA GLN A 167 -4.39 10.58 8.86
C GLN A 167 -3.76 10.72 7.47
N SER A 168 -2.62 11.41 7.39
CA SER A 168 -1.81 11.54 6.18
C SER A 168 -0.33 11.47 6.54
N ASP A 169 0.40 10.59 5.87
CA ASP A 169 1.84 10.43 6.03
C ASP A 169 2.53 10.46 4.67
N GLY A 170 3.82 10.79 4.62
CA GLY A 170 4.60 10.61 3.40
C GLY A 170 4.67 9.12 3.04
N PHE A 171 4.60 8.76 1.75
CA PHE A 171 4.58 7.36 1.30
C PHE A 171 5.72 6.52 1.91
N SER A 172 6.90 7.12 2.02
CA SER A 172 8.12 6.50 2.56
C SER A 172 8.39 6.83 4.04
N ALA A 173 7.47 7.45 4.77
CA ALA A 173 7.73 7.94 6.14
C ALA A 173 8.16 6.82 7.10
N GLU A 174 7.49 5.66 7.03
CA GLU A 174 7.88 4.45 7.74
C GLU A 174 8.28 3.37 6.73
N SER A 175 9.53 3.40 6.24
CA SER A 175 9.94 2.44 5.20
C SER A 175 11.40 1.98 5.27
N PHE A 176 11.66 0.84 4.63
CA PHE A 176 12.98 0.26 4.44
C PHE A 176 13.21 -0.09 2.96
N ALA A 177 14.30 0.43 2.40
CA ALA A 177 14.77 0.16 1.05
C ALA A 177 15.88 -0.87 1.05
N TYR A 178 15.90 -1.74 0.03
CA TYR A 178 17.00 -2.64 -0.24
C TYR A 178 17.84 -2.21 -1.43
N PRO A 179 19.16 -2.42 -1.38
CA PRO A 179 19.98 -2.52 -0.16
C PRO A 179 19.83 -1.28 0.74
N ALA A 180 20.27 -1.37 2.00
CA ALA A 180 20.19 -0.23 2.91
C ALA A 180 20.90 1.00 2.34
N GLY A 181 20.27 2.18 2.43
CA GLY A 181 20.83 3.44 1.95
C GLY A 181 20.63 3.72 0.45
N VAL A 182 20.00 2.81 -0.30
CA VAL A 182 19.70 3.03 -1.72
C VAL A 182 18.47 3.92 -1.89
N VAL A 183 18.54 4.86 -2.84
CA VAL A 183 17.49 5.89 -3.07
C VAL A 183 16.92 5.88 -4.48
N SER A 184 17.50 5.13 -5.41
CA SER A 184 17.02 5.05 -6.80
C SER A 184 17.02 3.62 -7.37
N PRO A 185 16.09 3.28 -8.29
CA PRO A 185 16.09 1.97 -8.96
C PRO A 185 17.34 1.69 -9.80
N THR A 186 18.01 2.72 -10.32
CA THR A 186 19.31 2.58 -11.00
C THR A 186 20.43 2.08 -10.07
N GLU A 187 20.29 2.28 -8.76
CA GLU A 187 21.20 1.77 -7.73
C GLU A 187 20.74 0.42 -7.16
N GLY A 188 19.68 -0.17 -7.74
CA GLY A 188 19.15 -1.46 -7.31
C GLY A 188 18.07 -1.38 -6.22
N LEU A 189 17.38 -0.24 -6.07
CA LEU A 189 16.28 -0.08 -5.10
C LEU A 189 15.24 -1.20 -5.24
N GLN A 190 15.07 -1.98 -4.18
CA GLN A 190 13.90 -2.86 -4.02
C GLN A 190 13.07 -2.37 -2.85
N ASP A 191 11.86 -2.01 -3.18
CA ASP A 191 10.98 -1.23 -2.34
C ASP A 191 9.89 -2.12 -1.75
N LYS A 192 10.30 -2.84 -0.71
CA LYS A 192 9.55 -3.97 -0.16
C LYS A 192 9.01 -3.73 1.24
N GLY A 193 9.43 -2.70 1.95
CA GLY A 193 8.94 -2.42 3.30
C GLY A 193 8.42 -1.01 3.42
N ASN A 194 7.14 -0.77 3.11
CA ASN A 194 6.49 0.50 3.40
C ASN A 194 5.32 0.27 4.34
N TRP A 195 5.30 1.05 5.42
CA TRP A 195 4.28 1.00 6.44
C TRP A 195 3.66 2.37 6.67
N GLN A 196 2.51 2.33 7.33
CA GLN A 196 1.87 3.49 7.95
C GLN A 196 1.31 3.05 9.30
N THR A 197 1.80 3.61 10.40
CA THR A 197 1.19 3.40 11.71
C THR A 197 -0.05 4.28 11.81
N LEU A 198 -1.24 3.67 11.71
CA LEU A 198 -2.51 4.37 11.83
C LEU A 198 -2.91 4.45 13.31
N ASN A 199 -3.15 5.68 13.79
CA ASN A 199 -3.64 5.93 15.15
C ASN A 199 -5.17 5.85 15.18
N ILE A 200 -5.70 5.00 16.04
CA ILE A 200 -7.15 4.86 16.25
C ILE A 200 -7.61 5.93 17.24
N PRO A 201 -8.61 6.77 16.91
CA PRO A 201 -9.04 7.85 17.81
C PRO A 201 -9.43 7.34 19.19
N GLN A 202 -9.13 8.11 20.25
CA GLN A 202 -9.52 7.76 21.61
C GLN A 202 -11.06 7.79 21.79
N THR A 203 -11.74 8.62 21.00
CA THR A 203 -13.18 8.84 21.05
C THR A 203 -13.96 7.95 20.09
N ILE A 204 -13.30 7.04 19.36
CA ILE A 204 -13.98 6.11 18.46
C ILE A 204 -14.91 5.22 19.29
N ILE A 205 -16.13 5.01 18.81
CA ILE A 205 -17.09 4.15 19.49
C ILE A 205 -16.87 2.67 19.09
N PRO A 206 -17.21 1.69 19.93
CA PRO A 206 -17.06 0.27 19.57
C PRO A 206 -17.93 -0.11 18.37
N GLY A 207 -17.41 -1.02 17.53
CA GLY A 207 -18.08 -1.50 16.32
C GLY A 207 -17.13 -1.67 15.13
N ARG A 208 -17.67 -2.13 14.00
CA ARG A 208 -16.93 -2.21 12.74
C ARG A 208 -16.90 -0.84 12.10
N HIS A 209 -15.70 -0.34 11.83
CA HIS A 209 -15.51 0.89 11.07
C HIS A 209 -14.82 0.61 9.75
N MET A 210 -15.35 1.17 8.68
CA MET A 210 -14.70 1.16 7.38
C MET A 210 -13.65 2.28 7.30
N PHE A 211 -12.49 1.93 6.76
CA PHE A 211 -11.43 2.85 6.41
C PHE A 211 -11.05 2.69 4.94
N VAL A 212 -10.62 3.78 4.33
CA VAL A 212 -10.07 3.77 2.97
C VAL A 212 -8.66 4.30 3.00
N TRP A 213 -7.70 3.42 2.70
CA TRP A 213 -6.33 3.83 2.45
C TRP A 213 -6.20 4.32 1.02
N VAL A 214 -5.55 5.46 0.82
CA VAL A 214 -5.42 6.13 -0.47
C VAL A 214 -3.99 6.59 -0.67
N TRP A 215 -3.35 6.13 -1.73
CA TRP A 215 -2.11 6.73 -2.22
C TRP A 215 -2.43 7.89 -3.16
N SER A 216 -1.92 9.06 -2.80
CA SER A 216 -2.06 10.30 -3.56
C SER A 216 -0.69 10.81 -3.98
N TYR A 217 -0.52 11.13 -5.26
CA TYR A 217 0.65 11.81 -5.80
C TYR A 217 0.24 12.73 -6.95
N GLY A 218 1.08 13.71 -7.27
CA GLY A 218 0.74 14.73 -8.28
C GLY A 218 -0.48 15.58 -7.91
N GLY A 219 -0.81 15.66 -6.61
CA GLY A 219 -1.95 16.42 -6.10
C GLY A 219 -3.31 15.75 -6.26
N ALA A 220 -3.37 14.46 -6.61
CA ALA A 220 -4.63 13.73 -6.78
C ALA A 220 -4.58 12.32 -6.16
N PRO A 221 -5.73 11.75 -5.74
CA PRO A 221 -5.86 10.33 -5.42
C PRO A 221 -5.56 9.45 -6.62
N GLN A 222 -4.77 8.38 -6.43
CA GLN A 222 -4.30 7.52 -7.53
C GLN A 222 -4.72 6.08 -7.32
N TRP A 223 -4.53 5.57 -6.10
CA TRP A 223 -4.84 4.19 -5.74
C TRP A 223 -5.53 4.14 -4.40
N SER A 224 -6.45 3.21 -4.21
CA SER A 224 -7.04 2.97 -2.89
C SER A 224 -7.22 1.49 -2.55
N THR A 225 -7.44 1.25 -1.27
CA THR A 225 -7.78 -0.06 -0.72
C THR A 225 -8.72 0.13 0.46
N CYS A 226 -9.81 -0.63 0.46
CA CYS A 226 -10.81 -0.55 1.52
C CYS A 226 -10.64 -1.70 2.51
N PHE A 227 -10.74 -1.36 3.78
CA PHE A 227 -10.59 -2.29 4.89
C PHE A 227 -11.47 -1.88 6.06
N ASP A 228 -11.64 -2.79 7.01
CA ASP A 228 -12.36 -2.54 8.24
C ASP A 228 -11.43 -2.74 9.43
N VAL A 229 -11.76 -2.05 10.51
CA VAL A 229 -11.22 -2.31 11.84
C VAL A 229 -12.39 -2.57 12.77
N MET A 230 -12.35 -3.69 13.47
CA MET A 230 -13.24 -3.96 14.59
C MET A 230 -12.70 -3.26 15.83
N VAL A 231 -13.42 -2.26 16.32
CA VAL A 231 -13.09 -1.54 17.56
C VAL A 231 -13.79 -2.24 18.73
N GLN A 232 -13.00 -2.61 19.74
CA GLN A 232 -13.45 -3.27 20.97
C GLN A 232 -13.31 -2.39 22.20
#